data_AF-A0A2V8NK03-F1
#
_entry.id   AF-A0A2V8NK03-F1
#
_cell.length_a   1.000
_cell.length_b   1.000
_cell.length_c   1.000
_cell.angle_alpha   90.00
_cell.angle_beta   90.00
_cell.angle_gamma   90.00
#
_symmetry.space_group_name_H-M   'P 1'
#
loop_
_entity.id
_entity.type
_entity.pdbx_description
1 polymer ?
#
loop_
_entity_poly.entity_id
_entity_poly.type
_entity_poly.pdbx_seq_one_letter_code
_entity_poly.pdbx_strand_id
1 'polypeptide(L)'
;MKREGSTPRFLTSAFHLHTCFSPRSLWLDILFQMPTNDLLPVALTIAGFDPSGGAGIIADTKTFTAFDCFATAAITSLTFQNTKGIRGAAHQTAETVRAQVLPVIEEFQVAGAKTGMLPTREIIQEVARLFRETELPAPIVDPVLRSTSGYDLIEEDALHALIKELMPLARLITPNIPEAEHITGLVIKDEEGMIRAAHAMREMGAHAILVKGGHLKSRDEGGSVRDEK
;
A
#
# COMPACT_ATOMS: atom_id res chain seq x y z
N MET A 1 -49.91 1.56 58.83
CA MET A 1 -50.02 0.09 58.78
C MET A 1 -49.85 -0.33 57.33
N LYS A 2 -48.71 -0.95 57.00
CA LYS A 2 -48.31 -1.31 55.62
C LYS A 2 -48.99 -2.61 55.18
N ARG A 3 -49.49 -2.63 53.95
CA ARG A 3 -49.73 -3.77 53.05
C ARG A 3 -48.92 -3.44 51.79
N GLU A 4 -48.35 -4.31 50.98
CA GLU A 4 -48.56 -5.72 50.61
C GLU A 4 -47.33 -6.11 49.75
N GLY A 5 -47.13 -7.39 49.45
CA GLY A 5 -46.31 -7.79 48.29
C GLY A 5 -45.26 -8.87 48.53
N SER A 6 -45.72 -10.12 48.57
CA SER A 6 -44.95 -11.37 48.47
C SER A 6 -44.51 -11.64 47.02
N THR A 7 -43.32 -12.25 46.82
CA THR A 7 -43.06 -13.47 46.00
C THR A 7 -41.54 -13.76 45.82
N PRO A 8 -41.15 -15.01 45.49
CA PRO A 8 -39.86 -15.62 45.87
C PRO A 8 -38.89 -15.91 44.69
N ARG A 9 -37.76 -16.54 45.05
CA ARG A 9 -36.67 -17.08 44.21
C ARG A 9 -37.13 -17.76 42.91
N PHE A 10 -36.40 -17.52 41.82
CA PHE A 10 -36.42 -18.34 40.60
C PHE A 10 -35.10 -19.12 40.42
N LEU A 11 -35.29 -20.36 40.00
CA LEU A 11 -34.34 -21.42 39.65
C LEU A 11 -33.92 -21.33 38.16
N THR A 12 -32.77 -21.97 37.84
CA THR A 12 -32.39 -22.63 36.55
C THR A 12 -32.24 -21.73 35.31
N SER A 13 -31.23 -21.87 34.45
CA SER A 13 -30.84 -23.07 33.70
C SER A 13 -29.52 -22.81 32.94
N ALA A 14 -28.69 -23.85 32.82
CA ALA A 14 -27.53 -23.89 31.96
C ALA A 14 -27.95 -23.94 30.49
N PHE A 15 -27.46 -23.01 29.65
CA PHE A 15 -27.55 -23.12 28.21
C PHE A 15 -26.32 -23.84 27.67
N HIS A 16 -26.51 -25.11 27.32
CA HIS A 16 -25.71 -25.84 26.35
C HIS A 16 -25.78 -25.11 25.00
N LEU A 17 -24.66 -24.53 24.55
CA LEU A 17 -24.50 -24.11 23.17
C LEU A 17 -24.11 -25.32 22.34
N HIS A 18 -25.10 -25.90 21.68
CA HIS A 18 -24.90 -26.80 20.56
C HIS A 18 -24.18 -26.05 19.43
N THR A 19 -23.03 -26.58 19.03
CA THR A 19 -22.29 -26.20 17.82
C THR A 19 -23.14 -26.47 16.59
N CYS A 20 -23.73 -25.41 16.05
CA CYS A 20 -24.38 -25.43 14.74
C CYS A 20 -23.44 -24.72 13.76
N PHE A 21 -22.65 -25.48 13.01
CA PHE A 21 -21.83 -24.98 11.90
C PHE A 21 -22.75 -24.44 10.81
N SER A 22 -22.92 -23.11 10.76
CA SER A 22 -23.53 -22.42 9.63
C SER A 22 -22.45 -21.67 8.86
N PRO A 23 -22.53 -21.55 7.52
CA PRO A 23 -21.53 -20.81 6.74
C PRO A 23 -21.38 -19.33 7.14
N ARG A 24 -22.27 -18.77 7.98
CA ARG A 24 -22.14 -17.40 8.53
C ARG A 24 -21.04 -17.25 9.60
N SER A 25 -20.61 -18.32 10.27
CA SER A 25 -19.60 -18.20 11.34
C SER A 25 -18.19 -17.95 10.77
N LEU A 26 -17.84 -18.57 9.65
CA LEU A 26 -16.54 -18.37 8.99
C LEU A 26 -16.30 -16.92 8.55
N TRP A 27 -17.35 -16.22 8.09
CA TRP A 27 -17.23 -14.82 7.70
C TRP A 27 -17.00 -13.90 8.90
N LEU A 28 -17.64 -14.19 10.04
CA LEU A 28 -17.44 -13.42 11.26
C LEU A 28 -16.06 -13.69 11.87
N ASP A 29 -15.58 -14.93 11.84
CA ASP A 29 -14.24 -15.27 12.33
C ASP A 29 -13.13 -14.62 11.48
N ILE A 30 -13.32 -14.48 10.16
CA ILE A 30 -12.40 -13.75 9.26
C ILE A 30 -12.50 -12.22 9.46
N LEU A 31 -13.67 -11.69 9.83
CA LEU A 31 -13.91 -10.25 9.94
C LEU A 31 -13.65 -9.67 11.35
N PHE A 32 -13.65 -10.50 12.40
CA PHE A 32 -13.62 -10.05 13.81
C PHE A 32 -12.50 -10.66 14.66
N GLN A 33 -11.47 -11.25 14.04
CA GLN A 33 -10.24 -11.56 14.77
C GLN A 33 -9.47 -10.27 15.08
N MET A 34 -9.92 -9.56 16.13
CA MET A 34 -9.02 -8.73 16.93
C MET A 34 -7.98 -9.68 17.52
N PRO A 35 -6.70 -9.54 17.14
CA PRO A 35 -5.70 -10.54 17.50
C PRO A 35 -5.53 -10.56 19.02
N THR A 36 -5.78 -11.71 19.63
CA THR A 36 -5.41 -11.97 21.02
C THR A 36 -4.42 -13.12 21.07
N ASN A 37 -3.23 -12.78 21.57
CA ASN A 37 -2.12 -13.61 22.05
C ASN A 37 -1.19 -14.39 21.11
N ASP A 38 -1.34 -14.31 19.79
CA ASP A 38 -0.24 -14.53 18.82
C ASP A 38 -0.42 -13.51 17.67
N LEU A 39 0.06 -12.28 17.88
CA LEU A 39 -0.22 -11.14 17.01
C LEU A 39 0.46 -11.33 15.63
N LEU A 40 -0.35 -11.48 14.57
CA LEU A 40 0.15 -11.43 13.19
C LEU A 40 0.99 -10.17 12.99
N PRO A 41 2.11 -10.21 12.24
CA PRO A 41 2.89 -9.03 11.93
C PRO A 41 2.01 -7.95 11.30
N VAL A 42 2.06 -6.73 11.83
CA VAL A 42 1.27 -5.61 11.30
C VAL A 42 2.01 -4.98 10.12
N ALA A 43 1.33 -4.88 8.98
CA ALA A 43 1.86 -4.29 7.75
C ALA A 43 1.06 -3.05 7.34
N LEU A 44 1.74 -1.91 7.20
CA LEU A 44 1.15 -0.63 6.80
C LEU A 44 1.40 -0.36 5.31
N THR A 45 0.34 0.02 4.58
CA THR A 45 0.47 0.65 3.25
C THR A 45 0.07 2.13 3.31
N ILE A 46 0.85 3.00 2.67
CA ILE A 46 0.50 4.40 2.44
C ILE A 46 0.40 4.62 0.92
N ALA A 47 -0.83 4.60 0.38
CA ALA A 47 -1.04 4.56 -1.06
C ALA A 47 -2.42 5.10 -1.48
N GLY A 48 -2.62 5.21 -2.80
CA GLY A 48 -3.92 5.53 -3.37
C GLY A 48 -4.95 4.40 -3.21
N PHE A 49 -6.23 4.75 -3.19
CA PHE A 49 -7.34 3.83 -3.23
C PHE A 49 -7.83 3.63 -4.67
N ASP A 50 -7.80 2.37 -5.12
CA ASP A 50 -8.42 1.91 -6.36
C ASP A 50 -9.75 1.20 -6.06
N PRO A 51 -10.91 1.80 -6.38
CA PRO A 51 -12.21 1.19 -6.13
C PRO A 51 -12.46 -0.11 -6.89
N SER A 52 -11.70 -0.40 -7.95
CA SER A 52 -11.80 -1.68 -8.67
C SER A 52 -11.14 -2.84 -7.92
N GLY A 53 -10.29 -2.52 -6.95
CA GLY A 53 -9.59 -3.47 -6.08
C GLY A 53 -8.47 -4.25 -6.77
N GLY A 54 -7.99 -3.77 -7.92
CA GLY A 54 -6.88 -4.35 -8.69
C GLY A 54 -5.52 -3.75 -8.35
N ALA A 55 -5.49 -2.55 -7.77
CA ALA A 55 -4.28 -1.84 -7.35
C ALA A 55 -4.48 -1.12 -6.00
N GLY A 56 -3.52 -0.26 -5.65
CA GLY A 56 -3.59 0.63 -4.48
C GLY A 56 -3.72 -0.13 -3.16
N ILE A 57 -4.28 0.55 -2.16
CA ILE A 57 -4.38 0.00 -0.81
C ILE A 57 -5.18 -1.31 -0.75
N ILE A 58 -6.13 -1.55 -1.66
CA ILE A 58 -6.91 -2.81 -1.67
C ILE A 58 -6.04 -3.98 -2.14
N ALA A 59 -5.22 -3.78 -3.18
CA ALA A 59 -4.30 -4.82 -3.63
C ALA A 59 -3.21 -5.09 -2.58
N ASP A 60 -2.72 -4.03 -1.93
CA ASP A 60 -1.74 -4.15 -0.85
C ASP A 60 -2.30 -4.93 0.34
N THR A 61 -3.49 -4.57 0.85
CA THR A 61 -4.09 -5.24 2.02
C THR A 61 -4.43 -6.69 1.72
N LYS A 62 -4.97 -7.00 0.52
CA LYS A 62 -5.17 -8.38 0.07
C LYS A 62 -3.86 -9.17 0.07
N THR A 63 -2.78 -8.55 -0.39
CA THR A 63 -1.45 -9.18 -0.40
C THR A 63 -0.99 -9.43 1.03
N PHE A 64 -1.02 -8.43 1.91
CA PHE A 64 -0.61 -8.57 3.31
C PHE A 64 -1.39 -9.69 4.01
N THR A 65 -2.72 -9.73 3.87
CA THR A 65 -3.54 -10.78 4.45
C THR A 65 -3.22 -12.16 3.87
N ALA A 66 -2.93 -12.27 2.57
CA ALA A 66 -2.53 -13.54 1.96
C ALA A 66 -1.17 -14.06 2.45
N PHE A 67 -0.36 -13.21 3.08
CA PHE A 67 0.92 -13.55 3.70
C PHE A 67 0.85 -13.53 5.24
N ASP A 68 -0.34 -13.75 5.81
CA ASP A 68 -0.56 -13.82 7.27
C ASP A 68 -0.10 -12.55 8.02
N CYS A 69 -0.26 -11.37 7.40
CA CYS A 69 -0.06 -10.09 8.06
C CYS A 69 -1.39 -9.40 8.37
N PHE A 70 -1.45 -8.71 9.51
CA PHE A 70 -2.55 -7.79 9.79
C PHE A 70 -2.35 -6.50 9.01
N ALA A 71 -3.28 -6.20 8.09
CA ALA A 71 -3.12 -5.10 7.15
C ALA A 71 -3.71 -3.79 7.69
N THR A 72 -2.90 -2.72 7.69
CA THR A 72 -3.34 -1.35 7.97
C THR A 72 -3.02 -0.46 6.78
N ALA A 73 -3.75 0.65 6.64
CA ALA A 73 -3.61 1.52 5.49
C ALA A 73 -3.84 3.00 5.82
N ALA A 74 -3.13 3.88 5.12
CA ALA A 74 -3.43 5.30 5.01
C ALA A 74 -3.61 5.67 3.53
N ILE A 75 -4.71 6.36 3.23
CA ILE A 75 -5.10 6.71 1.87
C ILE A 75 -4.50 8.06 1.51
N THR A 76 -3.79 8.12 0.38
CA THR A 76 -3.19 9.36 -0.15
C THR A 76 -4.09 10.02 -1.19
N SER A 77 -4.93 9.23 -1.86
CA SER A 77 -5.81 9.70 -2.92
C SER A 77 -6.90 8.68 -3.21
N LEU A 78 -8.10 9.17 -3.49
CA LEU A 78 -9.21 8.36 -3.99
C LEU A 78 -9.24 8.47 -5.52
N THR A 79 -9.04 7.37 -6.23
CA THR A 79 -9.13 7.37 -7.69
C THR A 79 -10.54 7.04 -8.15
N PHE A 80 -11.00 7.71 -9.20
CA PHE A 80 -12.25 7.38 -9.90
C PHE A 80 -11.89 6.50 -11.09
N GLN A 81 -11.70 5.20 -10.83
CA GLN A 81 -11.22 4.28 -11.86
C GLN A 81 -11.95 2.94 -11.88
N ASN A 82 -11.79 2.22 -12.98
CA ASN A 82 -12.15 0.83 -13.10
C ASN A 82 -11.14 0.11 -14.01
N THR A 83 -11.39 -1.14 -14.35
CA THR A 83 -10.51 -1.94 -15.21
C THR A 83 -10.31 -1.36 -16.62
N LYS A 84 -11.14 -0.41 -17.06
CA LYS A 84 -11.01 0.31 -18.35
C LYS A 84 -10.25 1.63 -18.22
N GLY A 85 -9.76 1.98 -17.05
CA GLY A 85 -8.90 3.14 -16.81
C GLY A 85 -9.44 4.15 -15.81
N ILE A 86 -8.68 5.24 -15.67
CA ILE A 86 -8.89 6.31 -14.68
C ILE A 86 -9.72 7.45 -15.31
N ARG A 87 -10.59 8.08 -14.51
CA ARG A 87 -11.40 9.25 -14.90
C ARG A 87 -11.07 10.51 -14.08
N GLY A 88 -10.41 10.34 -12.94
CA GLY A 88 -9.97 11.43 -12.09
C GLY A 88 -9.50 10.91 -10.74
N ALA A 89 -9.10 11.84 -9.87
CA ALA A 89 -8.69 11.54 -8.51
C ALA A 89 -9.03 12.70 -7.57
N ALA A 90 -9.24 12.38 -6.29
CA ALA A 90 -9.31 13.33 -5.20
C ALA A 90 -8.17 13.03 -4.22
N HIS A 91 -7.15 13.89 -4.23
CA HIS A 91 -5.98 13.76 -3.37
C HIS A 91 -6.30 14.21 -1.93
N GLN A 92 -5.75 13.50 -0.96
CA GLN A 92 -5.81 13.90 0.44
C GLN A 92 -4.81 15.04 0.70
N THR A 93 -4.95 15.72 1.83
CA THR A 93 -3.92 16.65 2.30
C THR A 93 -2.83 15.89 3.06
N ALA A 94 -1.63 16.47 3.16
CA ALA A 94 -0.57 15.97 4.03
C ALA A 94 -1.05 15.76 5.48
N GLU A 95 -1.79 16.73 6.02
CA GLU A 95 -2.39 16.66 7.36
C GLU A 95 -3.30 15.43 7.51
N THR A 96 -4.18 15.18 6.54
CA THR A 96 -5.08 14.01 6.57
C THR A 96 -4.30 12.71 6.47
N VAL A 97 -3.20 12.64 5.71
CA VAL A 97 -2.34 11.44 5.67
C VAL A 97 -1.70 11.19 7.05
N ARG A 98 -1.12 12.22 7.68
CA ARG A 98 -0.59 12.11 9.05
C ARG A 98 -1.66 11.68 10.04
N ALA A 99 -2.85 12.30 9.99
CA ALA A 99 -3.94 12.00 10.91
C ALA A 99 -4.47 10.56 10.77
N GLN A 100 -4.29 9.92 9.61
CA GLN A 100 -4.56 8.49 9.43
C GLN A 100 -3.46 7.60 10.02
N VAL A 101 -2.19 7.97 9.85
CA VAL A 101 -1.04 7.14 10.26
C VAL A 101 -0.84 7.15 11.78
N LEU A 102 -0.98 8.31 12.44
CA LEU A 102 -0.67 8.43 13.88
C LEU A 102 -1.47 7.45 14.76
N PRO A 103 -2.80 7.35 14.66
CA PRO A 103 -3.55 6.40 15.48
C PRO A 103 -3.18 4.93 15.21
N VAL A 104 -2.74 4.60 13.99
CA VAL A 104 -2.31 3.24 13.64
C VAL A 104 -1.01 2.89 14.37
N ILE A 105 -0.03 3.79 14.39
CA ILE A 105 1.27 3.53 15.04
C ILE A 105 1.22 3.72 16.56
N GLU A 106 0.22 4.43 17.08
CA GLU A 106 -0.06 4.52 18.52
C GLU A 106 -0.58 3.18 19.07
N GLU A 107 -1.42 2.48 18.31
CA GLU A 107 -2.00 1.19 18.70
C GLU A 107 -1.09 0.00 18.34
N PHE A 108 -0.48 0.03 17.16
CA PHE A 108 0.21 -1.13 16.59
C PHE A 108 1.71 -0.92 16.41
N GLN A 109 2.50 -1.91 16.81
CA GLN A 109 3.90 -2.02 16.40
C GLN A 109 3.97 -2.51 14.94
N VAL A 110 4.13 -1.57 14.01
CA VAL A 110 4.23 -1.87 12.57
C VAL A 110 5.53 -2.62 12.25
N ALA A 111 5.40 -3.86 11.76
CA ALA A 111 6.52 -4.73 11.41
C ALA A 111 7.06 -4.46 9.98
N GLY A 112 6.21 -3.94 9.09
CA GLY A 112 6.60 -3.60 7.72
C GLY A 112 5.76 -2.47 7.16
N ALA A 113 6.38 -1.62 6.33
CA ALA A 113 5.71 -0.51 5.69
C ALA A 113 5.97 -0.49 4.18
N LYS A 114 4.96 -0.11 3.41
CA LYS A 114 5.04 0.12 1.96
C LYS A 114 4.45 1.48 1.63
N THR A 115 5.05 2.17 0.66
CA THR A 115 4.40 3.31 -0.01
C THR A 115 4.05 2.95 -1.45
N GLY A 116 2.90 3.41 -1.91
CA GLY A 116 2.49 3.34 -3.32
C GLY A 116 2.38 4.74 -3.90
N MET A 117 1.29 5.01 -4.63
CA MET A 117 1.02 6.32 -5.23
C MET A 117 1.00 7.46 -4.20
N LEU A 118 1.92 8.41 -4.32
CA LEU A 118 2.01 9.64 -3.53
C LEU A 118 1.88 10.84 -4.50
N PRO A 119 0.70 11.47 -4.63
CA PRO A 119 0.40 12.31 -5.80
C PRO A 119 1.03 13.71 -5.75
N THR A 120 1.29 14.26 -4.57
CA THR A 120 1.81 15.62 -4.41
C THR A 120 3.08 15.66 -3.59
N ARG A 121 3.84 16.74 -3.77
CA ARG A 121 5.06 17.01 -3.02
C ARG A 121 4.79 17.03 -1.51
N GLU A 122 3.73 17.69 -1.07
CA GLU A 122 3.40 17.85 0.35
C GLU A 122 3.16 16.49 1.01
N ILE A 123 2.46 15.58 0.33
CA ILE A 123 2.25 14.21 0.82
C ILE A 123 3.58 13.48 0.95
N ILE A 124 4.45 13.57 -0.05
CA ILE A 124 5.76 12.90 -0.02
C ILE A 124 6.62 13.41 1.14
N GLN A 125 6.65 14.73 1.33
CA GLN A 125 7.37 15.36 2.43
C GLN A 125 6.83 14.90 3.78
N GLU A 126 5.51 14.82 3.91
CA GLU A 126 4.88 14.36 5.15
C GLU A 126 5.13 12.86 5.42
N VAL A 127 5.04 12.02 4.40
CA VAL A 127 5.39 10.60 4.51
C VAL A 127 6.85 10.43 4.90
N ALA A 128 7.77 11.20 4.29
CA ALA A 128 9.18 11.18 4.68
C ALA A 128 9.39 11.68 6.14
N ARG A 129 8.63 12.67 6.60
CA ARG A 129 8.65 13.09 8.02
C ARG A 129 8.17 12.00 8.96
N LEU A 130 7.06 11.34 8.64
CA LEU A 130 6.55 10.21 9.43
C LEU A 130 7.62 9.12 9.61
N PHE A 131 8.33 8.73 8.55
CA PHE A 131 9.42 7.73 8.65
C PHE A 131 10.67 8.22 9.40
N ARG A 132 10.90 9.53 9.52
CA ARG A 132 12.03 10.08 10.29
C ARG A 132 11.71 10.31 11.76
N GLU A 133 10.48 10.73 12.05
CA GLU A 133 10.06 11.21 13.37
C GLU A 133 9.41 10.13 14.24
N THR A 134 9.05 8.98 13.66
CA THR A 134 8.33 7.90 14.34
C THR A 134 9.10 6.59 14.29
N GLU A 135 8.61 5.57 14.99
CA GLU A 135 9.20 4.22 15.02
C GLU A 135 8.81 3.34 13.81
N LEU A 136 8.29 3.94 12.73
CA LEU A 136 7.98 3.20 11.52
C LEU A 136 9.25 2.53 10.93
N PRO A 137 9.16 1.26 10.47
CA PRO A 137 10.28 0.61 9.80
C PRO A 137 10.55 1.26 8.44
N ALA A 138 11.82 1.21 8.01
CA ALA A 138 12.22 1.69 6.68
C ALA A 138 11.33 1.08 5.57
N PRO A 139 10.67 1.90 4.73
CA PRO A 139 9.62 1.41 3.85
C PRO A 139 10.15 0.72 2.60
N ILE A 140 9.30 -0.13 2.02
CA ILE A 140 9.38 -0.49 0.60
C ILE A 140 8.69 0.62 -0.21
N VAL A 141 9.42 1.30 -1.08
CA VAL A 141 8.92 2.41 -1.87
C VAL A 141 8.63 1.96 -3.29
N ASP A 142 7.37 1.93 -3.69
CA ASP A 142 6.95 1.79 -5.09
C ASP A 142 6.67 3.20 -5.64
N PRO A 143 7.50 3.73 -6.56
CA PRO A 143 7.42 5.14 -6.94
C PRO A 143 6.13 5.52 -7.70
N VAL A 144 5.46 4.56 -8.34
CA VAL A 144 4.15 4.68 -9.03
C VAL A 144 3.95 6.05 -9.69
N LEU A 145 4.67 6.30 -10.77
CA LEU A 145 4.61 7.59 -11.46
C LEU A 145 3.42 7.69 -12.43
N ARG A 146 2.99 6.55 -12.96
CA ARG A 146 1.95 6.44 -13.99
C ARG A 146 1.09 5.21 -13.76
N SER A 147 -0.20 5.31 -14.04
CA SER A 147 -1.11 4.17 -13.95
C SER A 147 -0.85 3.15 -15.06
N THR A 148 -1.33 1.93 -14.86
CA THR A 148 -1.33 0.89 -15.91
C THR A 148 -2.09 1.34 -17.17
N SER A 149 -3.05 2.27 -17.04
CA SER A 149 -3.79 2.85 -18.17
C SER A 149 -3.12 4.09 -18.77
N GLY A 150 -1.91 4.45 -18.33
CA GLY A 150 -1.14 5.58 -18.87
C GLY A 150 -1.46 6.96 -18.30
N TYR A 151 -2.23 7.05 -17.21
CA TYR A 151 -2.56 8.32 -16.56
C TYR A 151 -1.44 8.75 -15.62
N ASP A 152 -0.95 9.98 -15.72
CA ASP A 152 0.10 10.49 -14.84
C ASP A 152 -0.46 10.67 -13.43
N LEU A 153 0.21 10.07 -12.43
CA LEU A 153 -0.29 9.98 -11.05
C LEU A 153 0.46 10.90 -10.09
N ILE A 154 1.50 11.57 -10.56
CA ILE A 154 2.42 12.39 -9.77
C ILE A 154 2.78 13.66 -10.53
N GLU A 155 2.91 14.76 -9.81
CA GLU A 155 3.43 16.03 -10.31
C GLU A 155 4.98 15.96 -10.45
N GLU A 156 5.58 16.76 -11.34
CA GLU A 156 7.04 16.72 -11.55
C GLU A 156 7.84 17.09 -10.29
N ASP A 157 7.34 18.04 -9.50
CA ASP A 157 7.98 18.46 -8.24
C ASP A 157 7.84 17.40 -7.13
N ALA A 158 6.78 16.61 -7.18
CA ALA A 158 6.58 15.45 -6.31
C ALA A 158 7.64 14.37 -6.58
N LEU A 159 8.01 14.10 -7.84
CA LEU A 159 9.12 13.19 -8.14
C LEU A 159 10.45 13.66 -7.53
N HIS A 160 10.75 14.95 -7.62
CA HIS A 160 11.96 15.51 -6.99
C HIS A 160 11.95 15.33 -5.47
N ALA A 161 10.78 15.53 -4.83
CA ALA A 161 10.62 15.27 -3.41
C ALA A 161 10.79 13.78 -3.07
N LEU A 162 10.29 12.87 -3.91
CA LEU A 162 10.44 11.42 -3.72
C LEU A 162 11.92 11.05 -3.68
N ILE A 163 12.67 11.50 -4.69
CA ILE A 163 14.11 11.22 -4.83
C ILE A 163 14.90 11.82 -3.66
N LYS A 164 14.63 13.07 -3.31
CA LYS A 164 15.43 13.79 -2.30
C LYS A 164 15.10 13.40 -0.86
N GLU A 165 13.83 13.11 -0.58
CA GLU A 165 13.34 13.02 0.80
C GLU A 165 12.96 11.59 1.22
N LEU A 166 12.30 10.83 0.34
CA LEU A 166 11.76 9.52 0.69
C LEU A 166 12.67 8.35 0.27
N MET A 167 13.23 8.40 -0.94
CA MET A 167 14.11 7.36 -1.46
C MET A 167 15.32 7.07 -0.54
N PRO A 168 15.98 8.06 0.09
CA PRO A 168 17.06 7.79 1.04
C PRO A 168 16.61 7.07 2.31
N LEU A 169 15.32 7.10 2.66
CA LEU A 169 14.77 6.40 3.82
C LEU A 169 14.33 4.97 3.48
N ALA A 170 14.17 4.65 2.20
CA ALA A 170 13.65 3.38 1.74
C ALA A 170 14.59 2.22 2.08
N ARG A 171 14.02 1.13 2.58
CA ARG A 171 14.68 -0.19 2.67
C ARG A 171 14.96 -0.74 1.27
N LEU A 172 14.00 -0.58 0.37
CA LEU A 172 14.03 -1.01 -1.02
C LEU A 172 13.15 -0.07 -1.84
N ILE A 173 13.63 0.39 -3.00
CA ILE A 173 12.81 1.04 -4.02
C ILE A 173 12.58 0.08 -5.20
N THR A 174 11.35 0.04 -5.72
CA THR A 174 10.93 -0.94 -6.74
C THR A 174 10.48 -0.31 -8.06
N PRO A 175 11.29 0.50 -8.76
CA PRO A 175 10.87 1.14 -10.00
C PRO A 175 10.70 0.12 -11.14
N ASN A 176 9.73 0.33 -12.03
CA ASN A 176 9.74 -0.28 -13.35
C ASN A 176 10.72 0.45 -14.28
N ILE A 177 10.89 -0.03 -15.51
CA ILE A 177 11.83 0.57 -16.48
C ILE A 177 11.49 2.05 -16.77
N PRO A 178 10.27 2.41 -17.22
CA PRO A 178 9.92 3.83 -17.40
C PRO A 178 10.18 4.71 -16.17
N GLU A 179 9.90 4.20 -14.97
CA GLU A 179 10.14 4.92 -13.71
C GLU A 179 11.64 5.09 -13.44
N ALA A 180 12.44 4.05 -13.66
CA ALA A 180 13.89 4.11 -13.51
C ALA A 180 14.54 5.05 -14.54
N GLU A 181 14.06 5.04 -15.79
CA GLU A 181 14.48 5.99 -16.84
C GLU A 181 14.17 7.43 -16.41
N HIS A 182 12.98 7.68 -15.85
CA HIS A 182 12.57 9.01 -15.37
C HIS A 182 13.42 9.46 -14.15
N ILE A 183 13.65 8.58 -13.17
CA ILE A 183 14.44 8.88 -11.97
C ILE A 183 15.90 9.19 -12.32
N THR A 184 16.49 8.41 -13.23
CA THR A 184 17.94 8.48 -13.50
C THR A 184 18.30 9.34 -14.71
N GLY A 185 17.35 9.63 -15.59
CA GLY A 185 17.59 10.22 -16.91
C GLY A 185 18.30 9.28 -17.90
N LEU A 186 18.57 8.03 -17.53
CA LEU A 186 19.23 7.04 -18.38
C LEU A 186 18.22 6.32 -19.27
N VAL A 187 18.64 5.94 -20.48
CA VAL A 187 17.86 5.05 -21.35
C VAL A 187 18.21 3.60 -21.05
N ILE A 188 17.20 2.76 -20.82
CA ILE A 188 17.35 1.34 -20.48
C ILE A 188 16.84 0.49 -21.64
N LYS A 189 17.74 -0.21 -22.32
CA LYS A 189 17.42 -1.07 -23.48
C LYS A 189 17.62 -2.55 -23.22
N ASP A 190 18.37 -2.88 -22.19
CA ASP A 190 18.83 -4.23 -21.87
C ASP A 190 19.03 -4.37 -20.34
N GLU A 191 19.36 -5.58 -19.90
CA GLU A 191 19.66 -5.88 -18.50
C GLU A 191 20.85 -5.08 -17.97
N GLU A 192 21.87 -4.84 -18.79
CA GLU A 192 23.00 -3.99 -18.41
C GLU A 192 22.56 -2.55 -18.12
N GLY A 193 21.63 -2.02 -18.91
CA GLY A 193 20.99 -0.73 -18.68
C GLY A 193 20.23 -0.67 -17.36
N MET A 194 19.52 -1.75 -17.00
CA MET A 194 18.86 -1.85 -15.70
C MET A 194 19.88 -1.81 -14.55
N ILE A 195 21.00 -2.51 -14.70
CA ILE A 195 22.10 -2.51 -13.72
C ILE A 195 22.69 -1.10 -13.57
N ARG A 196 22.98 -0.40 -14.67
CA ARG A 196 23.46 0.99 -14.65
C ARG A 196 22.47 1.93 -13.95
N ALA A 197 21.18 1.81 -14.24
CA ALA A 197 20.15 2.61 -13.58
C ALA A 197 20.06 2.33 -12.07
N ALA A 198 20.17 1.06 -11.66
CA ALA A 198 20.23 0.69 -10.24
C ALA A 198 21.44 1.29 -9.54
N HIS A 199 22.62 1.29 -10.17
CA HIS A 199 23.81 1.94 -9.64
C HIS A 199 23.65 3.46 -9.52
N ALA A 200 23.10 4.14 -10.52
CA ALA A 200 22.82 5.57 -10.45
C ALA A 200 21.88 5.89 -9.27
N MET A 201 20.81 5.12 -9.08
CA MET A 201 19.90 5.29 -7.93
C MET A 201 20.57 5.01 -6.57
N ARG A 202 21.52 4.07 -6.50
CA ARG A 202 22.36 3.87 -5.30
C ARG A 202 23.17 5.12 -4.98
N GLU A 203 23.79 5.74 -5.99
CA GLU A 203 24.57 6.98 -5.83
C GLU A 203 23.70 8.16 -5.41
N MET A 204 22.42 8.17 -5.82
CA MET A 204 21.43 9.16 -5.40
C MET A 204 20.89 8.94 -3.96
N GLY A 205 21.31 7.87 -3.28
CA GLY A 205 21.03 7.63 -1.86
C GLY A 205 20.10 6.45 -1.56
N ALA A 206 19.62 5.70 -2.55
CA ALA A 206 18.80 4.51 -2.29
C ALA A 206 19.63 3.40 -1.62
N HIS A 207 19.05 2.71 -0.63
CA HIS A 207 19.73 1.59 0.05
C HIS A 207 19.70 0.29 -0.73
N ALA A 208 18.57 -0.05 -1.35
CA ALA A 208 18.45 -1.20 -2.23
C ALA A 208 17.45 -0.87 -3.34
N ILE A 209 17.68 -1.45 -4.53
CA ILE A 209 16.87 -1.18 -5.72
C ILE A 209 16.51 -2.52 -6.37
N LEU A 210 15.23 -2.68 -6.73
CA LEU A 210 14.75 -3.75 -7.58
C LEU A 210 14.10 -3.14 -8.83
N VAL A 211 14.83 -3.12 -9.94
CA VAL A 211 14.29 -2.64 -11.23
C VAL A 211 13.43 -3.74 -11.85
N LYS A 212 12.14 -3.47 -12.07
CA LYS A 212 11.17 -4.44 -12.61
C LYS A 212 11.29 -4.52 -14.15
N GLY A 213 11.80 -5.64 -14.66
CA GLY A 213 12.14 -5.84 -16.08
C GLY A 213 10.99 -6.17 -17.04
N GLY A 214 9.74 -6.22 -16.58
CA GLY A 214 8.59 -6.66 -17.40
C GLY A 214 8.39 -5.94 -18.74
N HIS A 215 9.00 -4.75 -18.92
CA HIS A 215 8.91 -3.94 -20.14
C HIS A 215 10.05 -4.19 -21.16
N LEU A 216 11.10 -4.95 -20.82
CA LEU A 216 12.16 -5.30 -21.78
C LEU A 216 11.62 -6.18 -22.91
N LYS A 217 10.85 -7.22 -22.55
CA LYS A 217 10.28 -8.17 -23.52
C LYS A 217 9.32 -7.51 -24.52
N SER A 218 8.59 -6.48 -24.11
CA SER A 218 7.69 -5.74 -25.00
C SER A 218 8.42 -4.85 -26.03
N ARG A 219 9.70 -4.51 -25.81
CA ARG A 219 10.49 -3.72 -26.78
C ARG A 219 11.07 -4.59 -27.90
N ASP A 220 11.28 -5.88 -27.66
CA ASP A 220 11.82 -6.83 -28.66
C ASP A 220 10.77 -7.34 -29.67
N GLU A 221 9.47 -7.27 -29.35
CA GLU A 221 8.39 -7.72 -30.25
C GLU A 221 7.93 -6.67 -31.29
N GLY A 222 8.57 -5.50 -31.34
CA GLY A 222 8.20 -4.37 -32.22
C GLY A 222 8.77 -4.40 -33.64
N GLY A 223 9.07 -5.57 -34.21
CA GLY A 223 9.88 -5.68 -35.43
C GLY A 223 9.53 -6.80 -36.41
N SER A 224 8.26 -6.99 -36.77
CA SER A 224 7.92 -7.62 -38.06
C SER A 224 6.50 -7.29 -38.51
N VAL A 225 6.33 -6.14 -39.16
CA VAL A 225 5.23 -5.97 -40.12
C VAL A 225 5.61 -6.83 -41.33
N ARG A 226 4.91 -7.95 -41.54
CA ARG A 226 4.95 -8.64 -42.83
C ARG A 226 4.01 -7.88 -43.76
N ASP A 227 4.57 -7.24 -44.77
CA ASP A 227 3.84 -6.88 -45.97
C ASP A 227 3.39 -8.17 -46.66
N GLU A 228 2.10 -8.49 -46.61
CA GLU A 228 1.50 -9.44 -47.54
C GLU A 228 0.85 -8.65 -48.68
N LYS A 229 1.34 -8.94 -49.88
CA LYS A 229 0.80 -8.54 -51.19
C LYS A 229 -0.52 -9.24 -51.47
#